data_AF-A0A6G1QTI1-F1
#
_entry.id   AF-A0A6G1QTI1-F1
#
_cell.length_a   1.000
_cell.length_b   1.000
_cell.length_c   1.000
_cell.angle_alpha   90.00
_cell.angle_beta   90.00
_cell.angle_gamma   90.00
#
_symmetry.space_group_name_H-M   'P 1'
#
loop_
_entity.id
_entity.type
_entity.pdbx_description
1 polymer ?
#
loop_
_entity_poly.entity_id
_entity_poly.type
_entity_poly.pdbx_seq_one_letter_code
_entity_poly.pdbx_strand_id
1 'polypeptide(L)'
;MEQLSPPLLHEGGQDMDSTNQLPSSSLALQSSSKQKFHPRLYFNPTWLNMFWFLRYYPSLDKMWCHVCRVYADKSHQNLGLIRGSRVFKLDSIKKHSKTIYHKENLKRHRWPDQQRSSN
;
A
#
# COMPACT_ATOMS: atom_id res chain seq x y z
N MET A 1 18.41 45.09 -21.73
CA MET A 1 19.36 44.37 -22.59
C MET A 1 18.79 42.97 -22.77
N GLU A 2 18.96 42.43 -23.98
CA GLU A 2 18.73 41.04 -24.40
C GLU A 2 17.25 40.66 -24.66
N GLN A 3 16.78 40.68 -25.92
CA GLN A 3 17.01 39.74 -27.04
C GLN A 3 16.22 38.43 -26.86
N LEU A 4 15.55 37.79 -27.84
CA LEU A 4 15.35 37.93 -29.28
C LEU A 4 14.31 36.82 -29.61
N SER A 5 13.34 37.03 -30.51
CA SER A 5 13.25 36.23 -31.75
C SER A 5 12.02 36.59 -32.63
N PRO A 6 12.17 36.52 -33.97
CA PRO A 6 11.36 37.19 -34.99
C PRO A 6 10.35 36.22 -35.70
N PRO A 7 9.57 36.73 -36.69
CA PRO A 7 8.38 36.07 -37.25
C PRO A 7 8.64 35.18 -38.48
N LEU A 8 7.59 34.45 -38.87
CA LEU A 8 7.19 33.93 -40.20
C LEU A 8 8.18 34.02 -41.37
N LEU A 9 8.39 32.89 -42.07
CA LEU A 9 8.40 32.63 -43.53
C LEU A 9 9.10 31.27 -43.75
N HIS A 10 8.40 30.21 -44.17
CA HIS A 10 8.17 29.77 -45.57
C HIS A 10 9.44 29.73 -46.44
N GLU A 11 9.81 28.51 -46.86
CA GLU A 11 10.61 28.08 -48.05
C GLU A 11 11.17 26.67 -47.70
N GLY A 12 11.07 25.60 -48.47
CA GLY A 12 10.66 25.41 -49.85
C GLY A 12 10.45 23.91 -50.09
N GLY A 13 9.79 23.59 -51.21
CA GLY A 13 9.12 22.33 -51.46
C GLY A 13 9.99 21.09 -51.64
N GLN A 14 9.32 19.94 -51.50
CA GLN A 14 9.61 18.75 -52.27
C GLN A 14 8.28 18.21 -52.80
N ASP A 15 8.10 18.39 -54.11
CA ASP A 15 7.20 17.62 -54.93
C ASP A 15 7.54 16.13 -54.84
N MET A 16 6.55 15.29 -54.56
CA MET A 16 6.54 13.91 -55.02
C MET A 16 5.10 13.45 -55.13
N ASP A 17 4.61 13.46 -56.37
CA ASP A 17 3.35 12.86 -56.77
C ASP A 17 3.34 11.36 -56.43
N SER A 18 2.28 10.92 -55.77
CA SER A 18 1.74 9.57 -55.92
C SER A 18 0.30 9.54 -55.40
N THR A 19 -0.60 9.79 -56.33
CA THR A 19 -2.02 9.42 -56.26
C THR A 19 -2.17 7.93 -55.92
N ASN A 20 -2.84 7.58 -54.82
CA ASN A 20 -3.92 6.60 -54.89
C ASN A 20 -4.88 6.66 -53.70
N GLN A 21 -6.16 6.54 -54.03
CA GLN A 21 -7.31 6.69 -53.16
C GLN A 21 -7.73 5.35 -52.55
N LEU A 22 -8.08 5.29 -51.26
CA LEU A 22 -9.43 4.95 -50.77
C LEU A 22 -9.47 4.80 -49.22
N PRO A 23 -10.61 5.10 -48.57
CA PRO A 23 -10.78 5.03 -47.12
C PRO A 23 -11.41 3.70 -46.69
N SER A 24 -10.80 3.03 -45.71
CA SER A 24 -11.37 1.98 -44.87
C SER A 24 -10.23 1.53 -43.96
N SER A 25 -10.29 1.49 -42.64
CA SER A 25 -11.41 1.27 -41.75
C SER A 25 -10.88 1.54 -40.33
N SER A 26 -11.76 2.08 -39.48
CA SER A 26 -11.69 2.12 -38.02
C SER A 26 -10.38 1.69 -37.36
N LEU A 27 -9.55 2.67 -36.99
CA LEU A 27 -8.50 2.49 -35.98
C LEU A 27 -9.16 2.14 -34.64
N ALA A 28 -9.42 0.86 -34.43
CA ALA A 28 -9.53 0.31 -33.09
C ALA A 28 -8.12 0.34 -32.47
N LEU A 29 -7.74 1.52 -31.99
CA LEU A 29 -6.65 1.68 -31.02
C LEU A 29 -7.10 0.92 -29.76
N GLN A 30 -6.79 -0.39 -29.74
CA GLN A 30 -6.72 -1.16 -28.51
C GLN A 30 -5.62 -0.53 -27.67
N SER A 31 -5.99 0.47 -26.88
CA SER A 31 -5.22 0.93 -25.73
C SER A 31 -5.24 -0.20 -24.71
N SER A 32 -4.42 -1.21 -24.98
CA SER A 32 -4.00 -2.24 -24.03
C SER A 32 -3.13 -1.54 -23.00
N SER A 33 -3.77 -0.70 -22.19
CA SER A 33 -3.23 -0.24 -20.94
C SER A 33 -2.96 -1.51 -20.16
N LYS A 34 -1.69 -1.90 -20.12
CA LYS A 34 -1.13 -2.92 -19.23
C LYS A 34 -1.43 -2.42 -17.81
N GLN A 35 -2.66 -2.62 -17.36
CA GLN A 35 -3.07 -2.42 -16.00
C GLN A 35 -2.18 -3.39 -15.23
N LYS A 36 -1.15 -2.84 -14.61
CA LYS A 36 -0.33 -3.54 -13.63
C LYS A 36 -1.33 -4.10 -12.64
N PHE A 37 -1.65 -5.38 -12.76
CA PHE A 37 -2.32 -6.14 -11.73
C PHE A 37 -1.39 -6.04 -10.53
N HIS A 38 -1.62 -5.05 -9.68
CA HIS A 38 -1.05 -5.06 -8.35
C HIS A 38 -1.84 -6.15 -7.64
N PRO A 39 -1.28 -7.37 -7.46
CA PRO A 39 -1.98 -8.38 -6.71
C PRO A 39 -2.31 -7.75 -5.36
N ARG A 40 -3.61 -7.72 -5.01
CA ARG A 40 -3.98 -7.41 -3.63
C ARG A 40 -3.16 -8.36 -2.78
N LEU A 41 -2.30 -7.80 -1.94
CA LEU A 41 -1.49 -8.60 -1.02
C LEU A 41 -2.49 -9.27 -0.07
N TYR A 42 -2.86 -10.51 -0.37
CA TYR A 42 -3.77 -11.27 0.47
C TYR A 42 -3.06 -11.64 1.77
N PHE A 43 -3.85 -11.76 2.83
CA PHE A 43 -3.38 -12.25 4.10
C PHE A 43 -2.77 -13.65 3.96
N ASN A 44 -1.58 -13.86 4.51
CA ASN A 44 -0.94 -15.17 4.54
C ASN A 44 -1.15 -15.83 5.91
N PRO A 45 -1.89 -16.96 5.99
CA PRO A 45 -2.21 -17.60 7.26
C PRO A 45 -0.97 -18.12 8.01
N THR A 46 0.12 -18.43 7.30
CA THR A 46 1.39 -18.84 7.91
C THR A 46 1.93 -17.78 8.88
N TRP A 47 1.59 -16.51 8.68
CA TRP A 47 1.99 -15.45 9.59
C TRP A 47 1.35 -15.57 10.98
N LEU A 48 0.17 -16.18 11.12
CA LEU A 48 -0.42 -16.44 12.45
C LEU A 48 0.41 -17.46 13.23
N ASN A 49 0.94 -18.48 12.54
CA ASN A 49 1.81 -19.48 13.14
C ASN A 49 3.17 -18.88 13.51
N MET A 50 3.71 -17.98 12.69
CA MET A 50 4.97 -17.29 12.98
C MET A 50 4.83 -16.25 14.10
N PHE A 51 3.68 -15.58 14.20
CA PHE A 51 3.44 -14.48 15.13
C PHE A 51 2.18 -14.75 15.97
N TRP A 52 2.36 -15.39 17.11
CA TRP A 52 1.24 -15.76 18.00
C TRP A 52 0.40 -14.57 18.50
N PHE A 53 0.97 -13.36 18.56
CA PHE A 53 0.26 -12.14 18.96
C PHE A 53 -0.64 -11.57 17.86
N LEU A 54 -0.50 -12.07 16.62
CA LEU A 54 -1.20 -11.58 15.45
C LEU A 54 -2.60 -12.19 15.38
N ARG A 55 -3.58 -11.39 14.96
CA ARG A 55 -4.95 -11.82 14.69
C ARG A 55 -5.38 -11.25 13.35
N TYR A 56 -6.22 -12.02 12.66
CA TYR A 56 -6.80 -11.65 11.38
C TYR A 56 -8.31 -11.84 11.43
N TYR A 57 -9.05 -10.91 10.84
CA TYR A 57 -10.49 -10.99 10.68
C TYR A 57 -10.85 -10.97 9.20
N PRO A 58 -11.30 -12.11 8.64
CA PRO A 58 -11.53 -12.25 7.21
C PRO A 58 -12.64 -11.34 6.69
N SER A 59 -13.74 -11.17 7.45
CA SER A 59 -14.88 -10.37 6.98
C SER A 59 -14.57 -8.88 6.80
N LEU A 60 -13.58 -8.34 7.52
CA LEU A 60 -13.14 -6.94 7.36
C LEU A 60 -11.80 -6.81 6.64
N ASP A 61 -11.19 -7.94 6.31
CA ASP A 61 -9.83 -8.08 5.82
C ASP A 61 -8.83 -7.25 6.65
N LYS A 62 -8.89 -7.41 7.97
CA LYS A 62 -8.06 -6.64 8.91
C LYS A 62 -7.17 -7.54 9.72
N MET A 63 -5.93 -7.10 9.91
CA MET A 63 -4.94 -7.74 10.76
C MET A 63 -4.46 -6.79 11.85
N TRP A 64 -4.32 -7.29 13.08
CA TRP A 64 -3.84 -6.52 14.22
C TRP A 64 -3.06 -7.40 15.21
N CYS A 65 -2.28 -6.76 16.07
CA CYS A 65 -1.63 -7.35 17.22
C CYS A 65 -2.60 -7.26 18.41
N HIS A 66 -3.05 -8.41 18.92
CA HIS A 66 -4.02 -8.40 20.03
C HIS A 66 -3.39 -7.88 21.33
N VAL A 67 -2.10 -8.19 21.57
CA VAL A 67 -1.37 -7.76 22.77
C VAL A 67 -1.32 -6.24 22.84
N CYS A 68 -0.84 -5.60 21.77
CA CYS A 68 -0.73 -4.15 21.71
C CYS A 68 -2.09 -3.46 21.64
N ARG A 69 -3.14 -4.12 21.15
CA ARG A 69 -4.50 -3.58 21.13
C ARG A 69 -5.15 -3.53 22.50
N VAL A 70 -4.88 -4.52 23.35
CA VAL A 70 -5.40 -4.56 24.73
C VAL A 70 -4.74 -3.48 25.60
N TYR A 71 -3.42 -3.30 25.46
CA TYR A 71 -2.64 -2.34 26.25
C TYR A 71 -2.33 -1.04 25.48
N ALA A 72 -3.18 -0.69 24.51
CA ALA A 72 -3.02 0.48 23.65
C ALA A 72 -3.25 1.79 24.40
N ASP A 73 -2.19 2.55 24.68
CA ASP A 73 -2.32 3.97 25.07
C ASP A 73 -2.88 4.80 23.90
N LYS A 74 -3.59 5.90 24.20
CA LYS A 74 -4.25 6.77 23.19
C LYS A 74 -3.30 7.21 22.07
N SER A 75 -2.03 7.42 22.37
CA SER A 75 -0.99 7.79 21.38
C SER A 75 -0.70 6.69 20.35
N HIS A 76 -0.88 5.43 20.71
CA HIS A 76 -0.55 4.28 19.87
C HIS A 76 -1.78 3.68 19.17
N GLN A 77 -3.00 4.08 19.56
CA GLN A 77 -4.25 3.54 18.99
C GLN A 77 -4.39 3.73 17.47
N ASN A 78 -3.74 4.74 16.90
CA ASN A 78 -3.76 5.00 15.46
C ASN A 78 -2.78 4.11 14.65
N LEU A 79 -1.89 3.36 15.30
CA LEU A 79 -0.96 2.49 14.59
C LEU A 79 -1.73 1.36 13.88
N GLY A 80 -1.37 1.09 12.62
CA GLY A 80 -2.09 0.14 11.77
C GLY A 80 -2.21 -1.28 12.37
N LEU A 81 -1.17 -1.77 13.05
CA LEU A 81 -1.22 -3.06 13.74
C LEU A 81 -1.97 -3.03 15.07
N ILE A 82 -2.41 -1.87 15.56
CA ILE A 82 -3.19 -1.72 16.78
C ILE A 82 -4.67 -1.52 16.43
N ARG A 83 -4.96 -0.56 15.54
CA ARG A 83 -6.30 -0.30 15.01
C ARG A 83 -6.84 -1.42 14.11
N GLY A 84 -5.95 -2.12 13.44
CA GLY A 84 -6.26 -3.06 12.37
C GLY A 84 -6.00 -2.46 11.00
N SER A 85 -5.16 -3.13 10.22
CA SER A 85 -4.74 -2.72 8.87
C SER A 85 -5.22 -3.72 7.83
N ARG A 86 -5.59 -3.23 6.64
CA ARG A 86 -5.81 -4.05 5.43
C ARG A 86 -4.55 -4.20 4.57
N VAL A 87 -3.50 -3.45 4.91
CA VAL A 87 -2.20 -3.52 4.24
C VAL A 87 -1.33 -4.50 5.00
N PHE A 88 -1.16 -5.67 4.42
CA PHE A 88 -0.41 -6.79 4.99
C PHE A 88 1.04 -6.76 4.50
N LYS A 89 1.98 -6.55 5.42
CA LYS A 89 3.41 -6.58 5.13
C LYS A 89 4.13 -7.32 6.24
N LEU A 90 4.85 -8.38 5.87
CA LEU A 90 5.65 -9.16 6.81
C LEU A 90 6.67 -8.28 7.55
N ASP A 91 7.34 -7.37 6.84
CA ASP A 91 8.27 -6.41 7.44
C ASP A 91 7.61 -5.53 8.50
N SER A 92 6.37 -5.11 8.28
CA SER A 92 5.64 -4.31 9.28
C SER A 92 5.39 -5.12 10.55
N ILE A 93 5.05 -6.41 10.42
CA ILE A 93 4.85 -7.31 11.57
C ILE A 93 6.18 -7.54 12.31
N LYS A 94 7.27 -7.82 11.56
CA LYS A 94 8.62 -8.00 12.12
C LYS A 94 9.15 -6.73 12.80
N LYS A 95 8.92 -5.56 12.22
CA LYS A 95 9.30 -4.28 12.82
C LYS A 95 8.53 -4.06 14.11
N HIS A 96 7.22 -4.30 14.09
CA HIS A 96 6.38 -4.19 15.27
C HIS A 96 6.84 -5.10 16.42
N SER A 97 7.15 -6.37 16.14
CA SER A 97 7.61 -7.31 17.18
C SER A 97 8.93 -6.91 17.84
N LYS A 98 9.76 -6.12 17.15
CA LYS A 98 11.03 -5.60 17.69
C LYS A 98 10.89 -4.31 18.50
N THR A 99 9.76 -3.59 18.38
CA THR A 99 9.54 -2.33 19.10
C THR A 99 9.56 -2.53 20.61
N ILE A 100 10.11 -1.55 21.34
CA ILE A 100 10.07 -1.52 22.82
C ILE A 100 8.62 -1.58 23.29
N TYR A 101 7.75 -0.79 22.68
CA TYR A 101 6.32 -0.76 22.98
C TYR A 101 5.67 -2.15 22.96
N HIS A 102 5.92 -2.95 21.92
CA HIS A 102 5.40 -4.31 21.85
C HIS A 102 5.97 -5.21 22.95
N LYS A 103 7.28 -5.13 23.22
CA LYS A 103 7.94 -5.93 24.25
C LYS A 103 7.39 -5.63 25.65
N GLU A 104 7.16 -4.36 25.97
CA GLU A 104 6.59 -3.94 27.25
C GLU A 104 5.15 -4.44 27.41
N ASN A 105 4.32 -4.33 26.37
CA ASN A 105 2.98 -4.89 26.39
C ASN A 105 2.97 -6.42 26.47
N LEU A 106 3.97 -7.09 25.90
CA LEU A 106 4.12 -8.54 26.00
C LEU A 106 4.41 -8.98 27.44
N LYS A 107 5.26 -8.23 28.16
CA LYS A 107 5.54 -8.49 29.58
C LYS A 107 4.27 -8.35 30.40
N ARG A 108 3.50 -7.27 30.20
CA ARG A 108 2.19 -7.04 30.85
C ARG A 108 1.20 -8.16 30.56
N HIS A 109 1.13 -8.61 29.31
CA HIS A 109 0.25 -9.70 28.89
C HIS A 109 0.61 -11.04 29.55
N ARG A 110 1.90 -11.31 29.75
CA ARG A 110 2.38 -12.56 30.36
C ARG A 110 2.30 -12.55 31.88
N TRP A 111 2.23 -11.38 32.50
CA TRP A 111 2.12 -11.21 33.94
C TRP A 111 0.87 -10.37 34.31
N PRO A 112 -0.34 -10.93 34.14
CA PRO A 112 -1.58 -10.21 34.50
C PRO A 112 -1.71 -9.91 36.01
N ASP A 113 -0.80 -10.39 36.85
CA ASP A 113 -1.00 -10.55 38.30
C ASP A 113 -0.62 -9.37 39.21
N GLN A 114 -0.70 -8.11 38.75
CA GLN A 114 -0.42 -6.96 39.65
C GLN A 114 -1.43 -5.81 39.57
N GLN A 115 -2.45 -5.86 38.71
CA GLN A 115 -3.36 -4.71 38.48
C GLN A 115 -4.84 -5.03 38.75
N ARG A 116 -5.18 -6.19 39.32
CA ARG A 116 -6.58 -6.57 39.64
C ARG A 116 -6.93 -6.55 41.13
N SER A 117 -6.05 -6.04 41.99
CA SER A 117 -6.27 -5.95 43.46
C SER A 117 -6.45 -4.53 43.98
N SER A 118 -6.82 -3.57 43.12
CA SER A 118 -7.20 -2.22 43.58
C SER A 118 -8.38 -1.70 42.76
N ASN A 119 -9.55 -2.30 42.99
CA ASN A 119 -10.82 -1.61 42.90
C ASN A 119 -11.83 -2.28 43.83
#